data_AF-N1W9H8-F1
#
_entry.id   AF-N1W9H8-F1
#
_cell.length_a   1.000
_cell.length_b   1.000
_cell.length_c   1.000
_cell.angle_alpha   90.00
_cell.angle_beta   90.00
_cell.angle_gamma   90.00
#
_symmetry.space_group_name_H-M   'P 1'
#
loop_
_entity.id
_entity.type
_entity.pdbx_description
1 polymer ?
#
loop_
_entity_poly.entity_id
_entity_poly.type
_entity_poly.pdbx_seq_one_letter_code
_entity_poly.pdbx_strand_id
1 'polypeptide(L)'
;MLFLSSLFFRRLFFIFGFVFFSFSLGAVPVFRIVVDPGHGGIAKDPKAQHGDKYDSVTQTYLETYKQGTEHGNITERKVVLDLAKEVHRILKLTETDAGWKEFEGYLQLFSKKTDYTRVTFESKLTRESSFDEDPTSDDPNATYRLYDFPDQKTGVRRKGRLSKINEQKPHLVLSLHLNPASKGQTGGMGAVLTPGYKTFSQIKKISEKKKSQNSFLNGPWSDWLVFQSGWSKLENAMADTWIYLHGYWSKKNGKEADVSKFEGYRQNMISWRYADEPNWEKQIGKPGPYATTHEDFSETGKFWEREKGKKEEWRREGGKEGFGGDNHYVTKELMRFVQYGLPVQLKEKNSPYPELGPIQKPYISTYSLPTYTNALCAFIEIGYVNRSRDMKYLTQNKKETAISLAVGIYSLFVGLDVKKNVNLPYNPKGKKVNWERYETYFDDVL
;
A
#
# COMPACT_ATOMS: atom_id res chain seq x y z
N MET A 1 9.06 43.98 86.57
CA MET A 1 7.59 43.96 86.70
C MET A 1 7.05 43.11 85.56
N LEU A 2 6.59 41.88 85.84
CA LEU A 2 5.16 41.49 85.91
C LEU A 2 4.41 41.82 84.60
N PHE A 3 3.63 40.97 83.95
CA PHE A 3 3.28 39.53 83.96
C PHE A 3 2.18 39.39 82.86
N LEU A 4 1.88 38.15 82.42
CA LEU A 4 0.59 37.69 81.80
C LEU A 4 0.25 38.22 80.39
N SER A 5 -0.48 37.54 79.50
CA SER A 5 -0.94 36.16 79.36
C SER A 5 -1.65 36.04 78.00
N SER A 6 -1.56 34.86 77.40
CA SER A 6 -2.47 34.22 76.44
C SER A 6 -3.89 34.77 76.26
N LEU A 7 -4.41 34.83 75.02
CA LEU A 7 -5.39 33.87 74.45
C LEU A 7 -5.93 34.35 73.07
N PHE A 8 -6.01 33.39 72.13
CA PHE A 8 -7.08 33.19 71.13
C PHE A 8 -7.40 34.29 70.10
N PHE A 9 -7.13 34.02 68.81
CA PHE A 9 -8.10 33.48 67.83
C PHE A 9 -7.59 33.63 66.37
N ARG A 10 -7.79 32.58 65.57
CA ARG A 10 -8.08 32.63 64.12
C ARG A 10 -7.00 33.19 63.15
N ARG A 11 -6.24 32.29 62.53
CA ARG A 11 -6.57 31.68 61.21
C ARG A 11 -5.39 30.87 60.69
N LEU A 12 -5.53 29.54 60.84
CA LEU A 12 -4.97 28.55 59.92
C LEU A 12 -5.30 28.97 58.48
N PHE A 13 -4.30 29.35 57.70
CA PHE A 13 -4.34 29.16 56.25
C PHE A 13 -3.40 28.00 55.95
N PHE A 14 -3.99 26.81 55.98
CA PHE A 14 -3.40 25.61 55.40
C PHE A 14 -3.12 25.90 53.92
N ILE A 15 -1.84 25.94 53.56
CA ILE A 15 -1.40 25.82 52.17
C ILE A 15 -1.64 24.36 51.79
N PHE A 16 -2.88 24.05 51.36
CA PHE A 16 -3.14 22.85 50.57
C PHE A 16 -2.58 23.11 49.19
N GLY A 17 -1.35 22.65 48.95
CA GLY A 17 -0.79 22.48 47.62
C GLY A 17 -1.60 21.42 46.88
N PHE A 18 -2.71 21.82 46.28
CA PHE A 18 -3.35 21.05 45.23
C PHE A 18 -2.41 21.06 44.01
N VAL A 19 -1.53 20.06 43.95
CA VAL A 19 -0.93 19.63 42.70
C VAL A 19 -2.09 19.12 41.84
N PHE A 20 -2.68 20.01 41.06
CA PHE A 20 -3.52 19.61 39.93
C PHE A 20 -2.60 18.93 38.92
N PHE A 21 -2.40 17.62 39.10
CA PHE A 21 -2.11 16.75 37.97
C PHE A 21 -3.32 16.85 37.04
N SER A 22 -3.24 17.79 36.10
CA SER A 22 -4.10 17.80 34.93
C SER A 22 -3.72 16.59 34.12
N PHE A 23 -4.29 15.42 34.45
CA PHE A 23 -4.42 14.34 33.50
C PHE A 23 -5.30 14.89 32.38
N SER A 24 -4.68 15.46 31.34
CA SER A 24 -5.35 15.55 30.07
C SER A 24 -5.63 14.10 29.68
N LEU A 25 -6.86 13.66 29.88
CA LEU A 25 -7.40 12.49 29.20
C LEU A 25 -7.42 12.83 27.71
N GLY A 26 -6.24 12.79 27.09
CA GLY A 26 -6.09 12.96 25.65
C GLY A 26 -6.87 11.84 24.99
N ALA A 27 -7.71 12.17 24.01
CA ALA A 27 -8.39 11.17 23.21
C ALA A 27 -7.35 10.21 22.61
N VAL A 28 -7.64 8.90 22.68
CA VAL A 28 -6.79 7.87 22.06
C VAL A 28 -6.71 8.14 20.56
N PRO A 29 -5.52 8.30 19.95
CA PRO A 29 -5.39 8.54 18.53
C PRO A 29 -5.99 7.41 17.70
N VAL A 30 -6.77 7.76 16.68
CA VAL A 30 -7.42 6.81 15.77
C VAL A 30 -6.78 6.87 14.39
N PHE A 31 -6.39 5.71 13.86
CA PHE A 31 -5.81 5.59 12.53
C PHE A 31 -6.58 4.57 11.67
N ARG A 32 -7.08 5.03 10.53
CA ARG A 32 -7.75 4.21 9.51
C ARG A 32 -6.74 3.39 8.69
N ILE A 33 -6.93 2.08 8.67
CA ILE A 33 -6.08 1.13 7.94
C ILE A 33 -6.95 0.28 7.02
N VAL A 34 -6.57 0.15 5.76
CA VAL A 34 -7.19 -0.81 4.86
C VAL A 34 -6.22 -1.96 4.58
N VAL A 35 -6.67 -3.19 4.84
CA VAL A 35 -5.93 -4.40 4.49
C VAL A 35 -6.56 -4.97 3.22
N ASP A 36 -5.78 -4.96 2.14
CA ASP A 36 -6.19 -5.35 0.79
C ASP A 36 -5.53 -6.69 0.40
N PRO A 37 -6.21 -7.83 0.61
CA PRO A 37 -5.74 -9.09 0.05
C PRO A 37 -5.92 -9.08 -1.47
N GLY A 38 -4.80 -9.22 -2.20
CA GLY A 38 -4.76 -9.21 -3.65
C GLY A 38 -5.74 -10.18 -4.31
N HIS A 39 -6.18 -9.83 -5.52
CA HIS A 39 -7.06 -10.66 -6.36
C HIS A 39 -8.42 -10.96 -5.69
N GLY A 40 -8.91 -12.19 -5.82
CA GLY A 40 -10.17 -12.64 -5.22
C GLY A 40 -11.07 -13.38 -6.21
N GLY A 41 -11.06 -12.98 -7.48
CA GLY A 41 -11.83 -13.60 -8.56
C GLY A 41 -11.05 -14.62 -9.39
N ILE A 42 -11.52 -14.86 -10.61
CA ILE A 42 -10.98 -15.84 -11.57
C ILE A 42 -10.90 -15.26 -12.99
N ALA A 43 -9.92 -15.69 -13.78
CA ALA A 43 -9.83 -15.39 -15.20
C ALA A 43 -10.84 -16.26 -15.95
N LYS A 44 -11.95 -15.67 -16.38
CA LYS A 44 -13.05 -16.35 -17.08
C LYS A 44 -13.33 -15.66 -18.41
N ASP A 45 -13.63 -16.45 -19.43
CA ASP A 45 -14.11 -15.93 -20.72
C ASP A 45 -15.64 -15.81 -20.75
N PRO A 46 -16.20 -14.83 -21.49
CA PRO A 46 -15.48 -13.84 -22.31
C PRO A 46 -14.99 -12.64 -21.47
N LYS A 47 -13.82 -12.08 -21.83
CA LYS A 47 -13.28 -10.83 -21.25
C LYS A 47 -14.31 -9.70 -21.18
N ALA A 48 -15.15 -9.55 -22.21
CA ALA A 48 -16.18 -8.52 -22.28
C ALA A 48 -17.19 -8.56 -21.12
N GLN A 49 -17.33 -9.70 -20.44
CA GLN A 49 -18.21 -9.87 -19.28
C GLN A 49 -17.41 -9.97 -17.97
N HIS A 50 -16.32 -10.73 -17.97
CA HIS A 50 -15.61 -11.11 -16.75
C HIS A 50 -14.26 -10.44 -16.57
N GLY A 51 -13.88 -9.51 -17.45
CA GLY A 51 -12.61 -8.79 -17.36
C GLY A 51 -12.51 -7.84 -16.16
N ASP A 52 -11.39 -7.13 -16.09
CA ASP A 52 -11.16 -6.00 -15.19
C ASP A 52 -10.83 -4.75 -16.02
N LYS A 53 -10.74 -3.59 -15.36
CA LYS A 53 -10.37 -2.33 -16.01
C LYS A 53 -11.41 -1.95 -17.08
N TYR A 54 -12.65 -1.81 -16.63
CA TYR A 54 -13.75 -1.34 -17.48
C TYR A 54 -13.52 0.11 -17.87
N ASP A 55 -13.38 0.34 -19.17
CA ASP A 55 -13.17 1.66 -19.73
C ASP A 55 -14.49 2.23 -20.27
N SER A 56 -14.85 3.41 -19.79
CA SER A 56 -16.10 4.08 -20.19
C SER A 56 -16.07 4.58 -21.64
N VAL A 57 -14.88 4.78 -22.21
CA VAL A 57 -14.71 5.27 -23.59
C VAL A 57 -15.05 4.16 -24.59
N THR A 58 -14.43 2.99 -24.42
CA THR A 58 -14.62 1.83 -25.29
C THR A 58 -15.78 0.93 -24.85
N GLN A 59 -16.37 1.21 -23.69
CA GLN A 59 -17.46 0.44 -23.06
C GLN A 59 -17.15 -1.04 -22.88
N THR A 60 -15.88 -1.38 -22.67
CA THR A 60 -15.42 -2.76 -22.53
C THR A 60 -14.34 -2.90 -21.45
N TYR A 61 -14.08 -4.14 -21.05
CA TYR A 61 -12.94 -4.46 -20.19
C TYR A 61 -11.65 -4.52 -21.02
N LEU A 62 -10.66 -3.72 -20.61
CA LEU A 62 -9.38 -3.66 -21.31
C LEU A 62 -8.51 -4.89 -21.01
N GLU A 63 -8.67 -5.49 -19.83
CA GLU A 63 -7.85 -6.63 -19.39
C GLU A 63 -8.70 -7.84 -18.99
N THR A 64 -8.17 -9.05 -19.21
CA THR A 64 -8.67 -10.25 -18.53
C THR A 64 -8.44 -10.10 -17.03
N TYR A 65 -9.40 -10.54 -16.21
CA TYR A 65 -9.25 -10.48 -14.77
C TYR A 65 -8.00 -11.24 -14.30
N LYS A 66 -7.16 -10.58 -13.50
CA LYS A 66 -5.94 -11.18 -12.96
C LYS A 66 -6.29 -11.95 -11.68
N GLN A 67 -6.37 -13.27 -11.77
CA GLN A 67 -6.75 -14.15 -10.64
C GLN A 67 -5.64 -14.37 -9.59
N GLY A 68 -4.43 -13.91 -9.88
CA GLY A 68 -3.23 -14.18 -9.07
C GLY A 68 -2.49 -15.43 -9.51
N THR A 69 -1.37 -15.70 -8.84
CA THR A 69 -0.54 -16.88 -9.11
C THR A 69 -1.05 -18.14 -8.41
N GLU A 70 -0.75 -19.31 -8.99
CA GLU A 70 -1.19 -20.62 -8.49
C GLU A 70 -0.07 -21.65 -8.59
N HIS A 71 0.01 -22.57 -7.63
CA HIS A 71 0.93 -23.71 -7.65
C HIS A 71 0.27 -24.93 -7.02
N GLY A 72 -0.11 -25.90 -7.86
CA GLY A 72 -0.90 -27.06 -7.42
C GLY A 72 -2.27 -26.61 -6.92
N ASN A 73 -2.60 -26.96 -5.69
CA ASN A 73 -3.84 -26.55 -5.01
C ASN A 73 -3.71 -25.25 -4.21
N ILE A 74 -2.54 -24.62 -4.21
CA ILE A 74 -2.29 -23.36 -3.49
C ILE A 74 -2.55 -22.20 -4.44
N THR A 75 -3.45 -21.31 -4.04
CA THR A 75 -3.81 -20.12 -4.82
C THR A 75 -3.47 -18.87 -4.02
N GLU A 76 -2.90 -17.86 -4.71
CA GLU A 76 -2.57 -16.59 -4.09
C GLU A 76 -3.77 -15.96 -3.40
N ARG A 77 -4.91 -15.88 -4.10
CA ARG A 77 -6.15 -15.28 -3.61
C ARG A 77 -6.62 -15.84 -2.26
N LYS A 78 -6.38 -17.12 -1.99
CA LYS A 78 -6.74 -17.76 -0.72
C LYS A 78 -5.72 -17.46 0.38
N VAL A 79 -4.43 -17.67 0.08
CA VAL A 79 -3.35 -17.46 1.06
C VAL A 79 -3.33 -16.01 1.57
N VAL A 80 -3.43 -15.04 0.67
CA VAL A 80 -3.38 -13.62 1.07
C VAL A 80 -4.66 -13.17 1.77
N LEU A 81 -5.84 -13.74 1.44
CA LEU A 81 -7.09 -13.48 2.16
C LEU A 81 -6.99 -13.96 3.61
N ASP A 82 -6.53 -15.19 3.79
CA ASP A 82 -6.38 -15.80 5.09
C ASP A 82 -5.42 -15.02 5.98
N LEU A 83 -4.29 -14.55 5.41
CA LEU A 83 -3.34 -13.71 6.12
C LEU A 83 -3.94 -12.33 6.44
N ALA A 84 -4.64 -11.70 5.49
CA ALA A 84 -5.28 -10.41 5.68
C ALA A 84 -6.34 -10.44 6.81
N LYS A 85 -7.17 -11.49 6.85
CA LYS A 85 -8.14 -11.72 7.93
C LYS A 85 -7.46 -11.77 9.30
N GLU A 86 -6.32 -12.46 9.40
CA GLU A 86 -5.57 -12.55 10.66
C GLU A 86 -4.90 -11.23 11.05
N VAL A 87 -4.33 -10.48 10.10
CA VAL A 87 -3.81 -9.12 10.35
C VAL A 87 -4.92 -8.20 10.83
N HIS A 88 -6.07 -8.23 10.16
CA HIS A 88 -7.26 -7.46 10.55
C HIS A 88 -7.69 -7.79 11.98
N ARG A 89 -7.80 -9.08 12.33
CA ARG A 89 -8.14 -9.54 13.68
C ARG A 89 -7.19 -9.02 14.75
N ILE A 90 -5.88 -8.99 14.48
CA ILE A 90 -4.88 -8.49 15.43
C ILE A 90 -4.96 -6.96 15.56
N LEU A 91 -5.16 -6.22 14.46
CA LEU A 91 -5.35 -4.77 14.52
C LEU A 91 -6.60 -4.40 15.34
N LYS A 92 -7.68 -5.19 15.23
CA LYS A 92 -8.92 -5.01 15.98
C LYS A 92 -8.77 -5.12 17.50
N LEU A 93 -7.71 -5.77 17.99
CA LEU A 93 -7.40 -5.80 19.43
C LEU A 93 -7.22 -4.38 19.99
N THR A 94 -6.77 -3.42 19.19
CA THR A 94 -6.55 -2.03 19.64
C THR A 94 -7.83 -1.23 19.91
N GLU A 95 -9.01 -1.77 19.58
CA GLU A 95 -10.31 -1.09 19.76
C GLU A 95 -10.87 -1.21 21.18
N THR A 96 -10.35 -2.11 22.02
CA THR A 96 -10.87 -2.36 23.39
C THR A 96 -9.75 -2.38 24.42
N ASP A 97 -10.07 -2.17 25.70
CA ASP A 97 -9.07 -2.21 26.79
C ASP A 97 -8.44 -3.60 26.94
N ALA A 98 -9.27 -4.65 26.89
CA ALA A 98 -8.82 -6.04 26.99
C ALA A 98 -7.97 -6.44 25.79
N GLY A 99 -8.42 -6.10 24.57
CA GLY A 99 -7.63 -6.35 23.37
C GLY A 99 -6.33 -5.55 23.36
N TRP A 100 -6.33 -4.31 23.84
CA TRP A 100 -5.11 -3.50 23.92
C TRP A 100 -4.06 -4.18 24.82
N LYS A 101 -4.48 -4.78 25.94
CA LYS A 101 -3.57 -5.55 26.81
C LYS A 101 -2.97 -6.77 26.10
N GLU A 102 -3.75 -7.47 25.28
CA GLU A 102 -3.23 -8.54 24.43
C GLU A 102 -2.23 -8.00 23.40
N PHE A 103 -2.56 -6.87 22.75
CA PHE A 103 -1.70 -6.24 21.76
C PHE A 103 -0.37 -5.74 22.36
N GLU A 104 -0.39 -5.18 23.57
CA GLU A 104 0.81 -4.82 24.34
C GLU A 104 1.71 -6.05 24.56
N GLY A 105 1.12 -7.22 24.83
CA GLY A 105 1.87 -8.49 24.91
C GLY A 105 2.63 -8.79 23.62
N TYR A 106 2.03 -8.53 22.46
CA TYR A 106 2.74 -8.63 21.18
C TYR A 106 3.84 -7.59 21.04
N LEU A 107 3.60 -6.32 21.40
CA LEU A 107 4.63 -5.26 21.35
C LEU A 107 5.87 -5.60 22.20
N GLN A 108 5.67 -6.20 23.38
CA GLN A 108 6.74 -6.61 24.29
C GLN A 108 7.69 -7.66 23.69
N LEU A 109 7.24 -8.46 22.72
CA LEU A 109 8.12 -9.39 22.01
C LEU A 109 9.20 -8.63 21.24
N PHE A 110 8.84 -7.49 20.65
CA PHE A 110 9.68 -6.71 19.74
C PHE A 110 10.42 -5.56 20.43
N SER A 111 9.86 -4.97 21.49
CA SER A 111 10.38 -3.72 22.06
C SER A 111 11.07 -3.87 23.40
N LYS A 112 12.06 -3.02 23.65
CA LYS A 112 12.72 -2.90 24.96
C LYS A 112 11.84 -2.22 26.01
N LYS A 113 10.79 -1.52 25.58
CA LYS A 113 9.89 -0.79 26.47
C LYS A 113 8.88 -1.72 27.10
N THR A 114 8.28 -1.25 28.19
CA THR A 114 7.17 -1.91 28.88
C THR A 114 5.91 -1.05 28.88
N ASP A 115 6.03 0.22 28.51
CA ASP A 115 4.96 1.20 28.31
C ASP A 115 4.79 1.54 26.81
N TYR A 116 3.54 1.57 26.35
CA TYR A 116 3.21 1.79 24.94
C TYR A 116 2.15 2.88 24.81
N THR A 117 2.34 3.78 23.84
CA THR A 117 1.30 4.76 23.49
C THR A 117 0.09 4.01 22.94
N ARG A 118 -1.04 4.15 23.60
CA ARG A 118 -2.30 3.57 23.12
C ARG A 118 -2.78 4.27 21.87
N VAL A 119 -3.26 3.47 20.92
CA VAL A 119 -3.88 3.92 19.67
C VAL A 119 -5.06 3.00 19.35
N THR A 120 -5.94 3.44 18.46
CA THR A 120 -7.00 2.62 17.89
C THR A 120 -6.82 2.51 16.38
N PHE A 121 -6.74 1.30 15.87
CA PHE A 121 -6.72 1.03 14.43
C PHE A 121 -8.09 0.65 13.93
N GLU A 122 -8.72 1.58 13.20
CA GLU A 122 -9.94 1.29 12.44
C GLU A 122 -9.54 0.52 11.17
N SER A 123 -9.43 -0.80 11.31
CA SER A 123 -9.08 -1.70 10.21
C SER A 123 -10.30 -2.08 9.38
N LYS A 124 -10.15 -2.13 8.05
CA LYS A 124 -11.14 -2.64 7.09
C LYS A 124 -10.48 -3.60 6.09
N LEU A 125 -11.20 -4.64 5.69
CA LEU A 125 -10.81 -5.52 4.59
C LEU A 125 -11.43 -5.06 3.27
N THR A 126 -10.71 -5.14 2.17
CA THR A 126 -11.28 -4.85 0.83
C THR A 126 -12.17 -5.97 0.31
N ARG A 127 -11.98 -7.19 0.81
CA ARG A 127 -12.82 -8.37 0.59
C ARG A 127 -12.71 -9.34 1.75
N GLU A 128 -13.79 -10.06 2.01
CA GLU A 128 -13.88 -11.08 3.07
C GLU A 128 -14.02 -12.51 2.50
N SER A 129 -14.17 -12.63 1.19
CA SER A 129 -14.31 -13.90 0.48
C SER A 129 -13.41 -13.94 -0.77
N SER A 130 -13.36 -15.10 -1.40
CA SER A 130 -12.81 -15.31 -2.75
C SER A 130 -13.76 -16.17 -3.58
N PHE A 131 -13.48 -16.29 -4.87
CA PHE A 131 -14.14 -17.19 -5.80
C PHE A 131 -14.29 -18.62 -5.25
N ASP A 132 -13.32 -19.08 -4.45
CA ASP A 132 -13.32 -20.43 -3.89
C ASP A 132 -14.49 -20.69 -2.91
N GLU A 133 -15.13 -19.65 -2.38
CA GLU A 133 -16.27 -19.74 -1.45
C GLU A 133 -17.63 -19.75 -2.18
N ASP A 134 -17.73 -19.10 -3.35
CA ASP A 134 -18.90 -19.13 -4.22
C ASP A 134 -18.47 -19.20 -5.70
N PRO A 135 -18.13 -20.40 -6.18
CA PRO A 135 -17.73 -20.58 -7.58
C PRO A 135 -18.91 -20.50 -8.56
N THR A 136 -20.15 -20.45 -8.06
CA THR A 136 -21.37 -20.51 -8.87
C THR A 136 -21.92 -19.15 -9.28
N SER A 137 -21.35 -18.06 -8.77
CA SER A 137 -21.74 -16.70 -9.12
C SER A 137 -21.69 -16.43 -10.63
N ASP A 138 -22.74 -15.79 -11.15
CA ASP A 138 -22.85 -15.34 -12.55
C ASP A 138 -21.69 -14.40 -12.93
N ASP A 139 -21.32 -13.50 -12.01
CA ASP A 139 -20.19 -12.59 -12.15
C ASP A 139 -19.19 -12.81 -10.99
N PRO A 140 -18.26 -13.78 -11.13
CA PRO A 140 -17.35 -14.17 -10.06
C PRO A 140 -16.33 -13.08 -9.71
N ASN A 141 -16.26 -11.99 -10.51
CA ASN A 141 -15.26 -10.94 -10.35
C ASN A 141 -15.83 -9.64 -9.80
N ALA A 142 -17.16 -9.46 -9.75
CA ALA A 142 -17.83 -8.21 -9.37
C ALA A 142 -17.29 -7.58 -8.08
N THR A 143 -17.16 -8.36 -7.01
CA THR A 143 -16.72 -7.83 -5.71
C THR A 143 -15.22 -7.53 -5.67
N TYR A 144 -14.45 -8.09 -6.60
CA TYR A 144 -12.98 -8.13 -6.55
C TYR A 144 -12.30 -7.28 -7.64
N ARG A 145 -13.05 -6.76 -8.62
CA ARG A 145 -12.52 -5.86 -9.66
C ARG A 145 -11.80 -4.66 -9.04
N LEU A 146 -10.64 -4.32 -9.61
CA LEU A 146 -9.83 -3.23 -9.12
C LEU A 146 -10.45 -1.87 -9.44
N TYR A 147 -11.01 -1.75 -10.64
CA TYR A 147 -11.63 -0.53 -11.17
C TYR A 147 -13.16 -0.57 -11.06
N ASP A 148 -13.80 0.59 -11.20
CA ASP A 148 -15.26 0.65 -11.28
C ASP A 148 -15.75 -0.06 -12.54
N PHE A 149 -16.98 -0.56 -12.49
CA PHE A 149 -17.55 -1.39 -13.56
C PHE A 149 -19.08 -1.24 -13.60
N PRO A 150 -19.73 -1.41 -14.75
CA PRO A 150 -21.19 -1.43 -14.81
C PRO A 150 -21.71 -2.74 -14.24
N ASP A 151 -22.76 -2.65 -13.43
CA ASP A 151 -23.56 -3.81 -13.08
C ASP A 151 -24.17 -4.42 -14.35
N GLN A 152 -23.95 -5.72 -14.60
CA GLN A 152 -24.37 -6.35 -15.85
C GLN A 152 -25.89 -6.36 -16.05
N LYS A 153 -26.68 -6.35 -14.96
CA LYS A 153 -28.14 -6.44 -15.02
C LYS A 153 -28.79 -5.06 -15.17
N THR A 154 -28.23 -4.06 -14.50
CA THR A 154 -28.83 -2.72 -14.41
C THR A 154 -28.09 -1.64 -15.20
N GLY A 155 -26.86 -1.90 -15.63
CA GLY A 155 -25.97 -0.91 -16.26
C GLY A 155 -25.43 0.15 -15.30
N VAL A 156 -25.88 0.16 -14.04
CA VAL A 156 -25.47 1.15 -13.03
C VAL A 156 -24.00 0.92 -12.67
N ARG A 157 -23.21 2.01 -12.69
CA ARG A 157 -21.79 1.95 -12.31
C ARG A 157 -21.64 1.56 -10.83
N ARG A 158 -20.91 0.47 -10.59
CA ARG A 158 -20.53 -0.03 -9.27
C ARG A 158 -19.07 0.28 -8.99
N LYS A 159 -18.78 0.48 -7.71
CA LYS A 159 -17.45 0.84 -7.22
C LYS A 159 -16.53 -0.38 -7.17
N GLY A 160 -15.36 -0.26 -7.79
CA GLY A 160 -14.26 -1.21 -7.66
C GLY A 160 -13.49 -1.06 -6.36
N ARG A 161 -12.46 -1.88 -6.17
CA ARG A 161 -11.63 -1.85 -4.96
C ARG A 161 -10.95 -0.50 -4.75
N LEU A 162 -10.40 0.15 -5.79
CA LEU A 162 -9.74 1.46 -5.64
C LEU A 162 -10.67 2.53 -5.08
N SER A 163 -11.88 2.65 -5.65
CA SER A 163 -12.89 3.61 -5.20
C SER A 163 -13.35 3.32 -3.76
N LYS A 164 -13.62 2.04 -3.45
CA LYS A 164 -13.98 1.60 -2.09
C LYS A 164 -12.88 1.90 -1.07
N ILE A 165 -11.61 1.69 -1.43
CA ILE A 165 -10.45 2.04 -0.57
C ILE A 165 -10.43 3.55 -0.31
N ASN A 166 -10.57 4.37 -1.35
CA ASN A 166 -10.54 5.83 -1.24
C ASN A 166 -11.68 6.37 -0.35
N GLU A 167 -12.86 5.77 -0.39
CA GLU A 167 -13.98 6.09 0.51
C GLU A 167 -13.69 5.87 1.99
N GLN A 168 -12.81 4.92 2.32
CA GLN A 168 -12.40 4.70 3.70
C GLN A 168 -11.38 5.74 4.19
N LYS A 169 -10.86 6.60 3.31
CA LYS A 169 -9.89 7.66 3.65
C LYS A 169 -8.68 7.13 4.45
N PRO A 170 -8.05 6.01 4.07
CA PRO A 170 -7.06 5.38 4.93
C PRO A 170 -5.78 6.20 5.05
N HIS A 171 -5.14 6.12 6.21
CA HIS A 171 -3.75 6.60 6.35
C HIS A 171 -2.78 5.63 5.68
N LEU A 172 -3.06 4.32 5.83
CA LEU A 172 -2.24 3.24 5.30
C LEU A 172 -3.13 2.19 4.61
N VAL A 173 -2.73 1.80 3.40
CA VAL A 173 -3.22 0.61 2.70
C VAL A 173 -2.11 -0.44 2.75
N LEU A 174 -2.37 -1.58 3.38
CA LEU A 174 -1.53 -2.77 3.30
C LEU A 174 -2.07 -3.68 2.20
N SER A 175 -1.37 -3.76 1.07
CA SER A 175 -1.74 -4.66 -0.03
C SER A 175 -0.84 -5.90 -0.01
N LEU A 176 -1.44 -7.08 0.06
CA LEU A 176 -0.75 -8.36 0.20
C LEU A 176 -0.92 -9.21 -1.06
N HIS A 177 0.21 -9.59 -1.64
CA HIS A 177 0.32 -10.36 -2.88
C HIS A 177 1.37 -11.46 -2.78
N LEU A 178 1.37 -12.41 -3.71
CA LEU A 178 2.42 -13.43 -3.87
C LEU A 178 2.97 -13.44 -5.28
N ASN A 179 4.26 -13.77 -5.38
CA ASN A 179 4.91 -13.97 -6.67
C ASN A 179 5.08 -15.46 -7.04
N PRO A 180 5.17 -15.77 -8.34
CA PRO A 180 5.78 -17.01 -8.80
C PRO A 180 7.31 -16.89 -8.81
N ALA A 181 8.03 -17.85 -8.22
CA ALA A 181 9.49 -17.84 -8.24
C ALA A 181 9.99 -18.44 -9.56
N SER A 182 10.85 -17.70 -10.27
CA SER A 182 11.57 -18.24 -11.42
C SER A 182 12.69 -19.21 -10.99
N LYS A 183 13.28 -19.91 -11.97
CA LYS A 183 14.42 -20.82 -11.72
C LYS A 183 15.55 -20.05 -11.02
N GLY A 184 16.01 -20.58 -9.89
CA GLY A 184 17.08 -19.98 -9.08
C GLY A 184 16.63 -18.88 -8.10
N GLN A 185 15.38 -18.39 -8.17
CA GLN A 185 14.90 -17.38 -7.22
C GLN A 185 14.59 -18.02 -5.86
N THR A 186 15.23 -17.54 -4.79
CA THR A 186 15.20 -18.19 -3.46
C THR A 186 13.94 -17.91 -2.65
N GLY A 187 13.02 -17.10 -3.16
CA GLY A 187 11.81 -16.69 -2.45
C GLY A 187 12.02 -15.41 -1.63
N GLY A 188 11.20 -15.19 -0.60
CA GLY A 188 11.26 -14.02 0.27
C GLY A 188 10.23 -12.95 -0.08
N MET A 189 10.47 -11.71 0.37
CA MET A 189 9.49 -10.63 0.26
C MET A 189 9.97 -9.52 -0.68
N GLY A 190 9.08 -8.94 -1.47
CA GLY A 190 9.39 -7.83 -2.37
C GLY A 190 8.45 -6.64 -2.17
N ALA A 191 8.96 -5.43 -2.38
CA ALA A 191 8.12 -4.24 -2.49
C ALA A 191 7.65 -4.06 -3.93
N VAL A 192 6.43 -3.54 -4.11
CA VAL A 192 5.95 -3.06 -5.41
C VAL A 192 5.85 -1.54 -5.36
N LEU A 193 6.54 -0.87 -6.26
CA LEU A 193 6.66 0.59 -6.29
C LEU A 193 6.19 1.15 -7.62
N THR A 194 5.59 2.34 -7.55
CA THR A 194 5.36 3.20 -8.70
C THR A 194 6.03 4.53 -8.42
N PRO A 195 6.85 5.06 -9.35
CA PRO A 195 7.45 6.39 -9.18
C PRO A 195 6.40 7.50 -9.16
N GLY A 196 6.82 8.71 -8.80
CA GLY A 196 6.00 9.91 -8.91
C GLY A 196 6.13 10.58 -10.28
N TYR A 197 5.38 11.67 -10.44
CA TYR A 197 5.36 12.47 -11.67
C TYR A 197 6.76 12.92 -12.12
N LYS A 198 7.67 13.27 -11.20
CA LYS A 198 9.03 13.73 -11.54
C LYS A 198 9.81 12.69 -12.35
N THR A 199 9.71 11.42 -11.96
CA THR A 199 10.37 10.32 -12.68
C THR A 199 9.73 10.09 -14.04
N PHE A 200 8.40 10.08 -14.14
CA PHE A 200 7.70 9.95 -15.43
C PHE A 200 8.01 11.11 -16.37
N SER A 201 8.02 12.35 -15.88
CA SER A 201 8.41 13.55 -16.64
C SER A 201 9.85 13.48 -17.14
N GLN A 202 10.77 12.93 -16.33
CA GLN A 202 12.13 12.64 -16.77
C GLN A 202 12.16 11.61 -17.91
N ILE A 203 11.40 10.51 -17.80
CA ILE A 203 11.36 9.48 -18.85
C ILE A 203 10.70 10.02 -20.13
N LYS A 204 9.65 10.86 -20.03
CA LYS A 204 9.08 11.61 -21.16
C LYS A 204 10.17 12.42 -21.88
N LYS A 205 11.00 13.17 -21.14
CA LYS A 205 12.11 13.93 -21.73
C LYS A 205 13.16 13.05 -22.40
N ILE A 206 13.39 11.83 -21.91
CA ILE A 206 14.25 10.84 -22.58
C ILE A 206 13.63 10.39 -23.91
N SER A 207 12.33 10.06 -23.88
CA SER A 207 11.54 9.70 -25.06
C SER A 207 11.59 10.79 -26.15
N GLU A 208 11.50 12.07 -25.75
CA GLU A 208 11.62 13.24 -26.62
C GLU A 208 13.06 13.60 -27.03
N LYS A 209 14.06 12.84 -26.59
CA LYS A 209 15.51 13.14 -26.75
C LYS A 209 15.96 14.47 -26.12
N LYS A 210 15.18 15.06 -25.22
CA LYS A 210 15.54 16.26 -24.46
C LYS A 210 16.40 15.94 -23.23
N LYS A 211 16.58 14.66 -22.88
CA LYS A 211 17.43 14.21 -21.78
C LYS A 211 18.15 12.89 -22.14
N SER A 212 19.37 12.72 -21.63
CA SER A 212 20.16 11.50 -21.86
C SER A 212 19.56 10.29 -21.15
N GLN A 213 19.60 9.13 -21.80
CA GLN A 213 19.20 7.83 -21.24
C GLN A 213 19.99 7.47 -19.97
N ASN A 214 21.24 7.95 -19.84
CA ASN A 214 22.09 7.71 -18.67
C ASN A 214 21.46 8.24 -17.37
N SER A 215 20.58 9.25 -17.47
CA SER A 215 19.87 9.77 -16.29
C SER A 215 18.88 8.75 -15.69
N PHE A 216 18.38 7.81 -16.49
CA PHE A 216 17.60 6.67 -16.01
C PHE A 216 18.51 5.50 -15.63
N LEU A 217 19.45 5.13 -16.50
CA LEU A 217 20.29 3.93 -16.32
C LEU A 217 21.15 3.99 -15.06
N ASN A 218 21.60 5.18 -14.66
CA ASN A 218 22.40 5.40 -13.45
C ASN A 218 21.53 5.79 -12.24
N GLY A 219 20.21 5.88 -12.42
CA GLY A 219 19.26 6.28 -11.38
C GLY A 219 18.78 5.11 -10.52
N PRO A 220 18.10 5.41 -9.40
CA PRO A 220 17.57 4.38 -8.49
C PRO A 220 16.42 3.57 -9.12
N TRP A 221 15.79 4.10 -10.18
CA TRP A 221 14.69 3.48 -10.90
C TRP A 221 15.13 2.59 -12.09
N SER A 222 16.44 2.38 -12.27
CA SER A 222 17.00 1.66 -13.42
C SER A 222 16.62 0.17 -13.47
N ASP A 223 16.25 -0.42 -12.33
CA ASP A 223 15.85 -1.83 -12.19
C ASP A 223 14.35 -2.05 -12.51
N TRP A 224 13.86 -1.40 -13.57
CA TRP A 224 12.46 -1.46 -13.98
C TRP A 224 12.01 -2.86 -14.39
N LEU A 225 10.74 -3.18 -14.14
CA LEU A 225 10.16 -4.47 -14.51
C LEU A 225 10.16 -4.66 -16.04
N VAL A 226 10.58 -5.84 -16.50
CA VAL A 226 10.47 -6.22 -17.92
C VAL A 226 9.21 -7.06 -18.09
N PHE A 227 8.16 -6.44 -18.61
CA PHE A 227 6.88 -7.11 -18.89
C PHE A 227 6.70 -7.40 -20.39
N GLN A 228 7.36 -6.63 -21.26
CA GLN A 228 7.45 -6.93 -22.69
C GLN A 228 8.78 -7.62 -23.00
N SER A 229 8.72 -8.91 -23.34
CA SER A 229 9.92 -9.68 -23.71
C SER A 229 10.63 -9.06 -24.92
N GLY A 230 11.97 -9.07 -24.90
CA GLY A 230 12.82 -8.48 -25.94
C GLY A 230 12.93 -6.94 -25.88
N TRP A 231 12.36 -6.30 -24.87
CA TRP A 231 12.54 -4.87 -24.58
C TRP A 231 13.46 -4.71 -23.36
N SER A 232 14.32 -3.70 -23.40
CA SER A 232 15.16 -3.27 -22.28
C SER A 232 14.32 -2.67 -21.15
N LYS A 233 14.93 -2.51 -19.97
CA LYS A 233 14.29 -1.86 -18.81
C LYS A 233 13.85 -0.43 -19.13
N LEU A 234 14.66 0.33 -19.87
CA LEU A 234 14.29 1.68 -20.30
C LEU A 234 13.12 1.66 -21.29
N GLU A 235 13.09 0.73 -22.23
CA GLU A 235 11.96 0.60 -23.17
C GLU A 235 10.65 0.25 -22.45
N ASN A 236 10.68 -0.65 -21.46
CA ASN A 236 9.51 -0.93 -20.62
C ASN A 236 9.12 0.29 -19.76
N ALA A 237 10.09 1.00 -19.18
CA ALA A 237 9.83 2.23 -18.43
C ALA A 237 9.22 3.34 -19.29
N MET A 238 9.64 3.45 -20.56
CA MET A 238 9.01 4.35 -21.53
C MET A 238 7.58 3.92 -21.84
N ALA A 239 7.32 2.63 -22.10
CA ALA A 239 5.96 2.13 -22.34
C ALA A 239 5.03 2.46 -21.17
N ASP A 240 5.47 2.19 -19.95
CA ASP A 240 4.76 2.55 -18.72
C ASP A 240 4.52 4.07 -18.63
N THR A 241 5.53 4.88 -18.92
CA THR A 241 5.39 6.35 -18.92
C THR A 241 4.34 6.81 -19.92
N TRP A 242 4.28 6.19 -21.10
CA TRP A 242 3.26 6.50 -22.09
C TRP A 242 1.86 6.11 -21.61
N ILE A 243 1.71 4.97 -20.94
CA ILE A 243 0.43 4.57 -20.36
C ILE A 243 -0.01 5.53 -19.26
N TYR A 244 0.93 5.97 -18.42
CA TYR A 244 0.66 6.93 -17.35
C TYR A 244 0.20 8.29 -17.88
N LEU A 245 0.83 8.81 -18.94
CA LEU A 245 0.52 10.13 -19.49
C LEU A 245 -0.66 10.12 -20.48
N HIS A 246 -0.74 9.12 -21.35
CA HIS A 246 -1.64 9.12 -22.50
C HIS A 246 -2.68 7.99 -22.46
N GLY A 247 -2.55 7.03 -21.54
CA GLY A 247 -3.39 5.83 -21.54
C GLY A 247 -3.06 4.83 -22.65
N TYR A 248 -2.00 5.04 -23.43
CA TYR A 248 -1.57 4.12 -24.50
C TYR A 248 -0.17 3.60 -24.24
N TRP A 249 0.14 2.41 -24.73
CA TRP A 249 1.53 2.00 -24.86
C TRP A 249 2.26 2.89 -25.86
N SER A 250 3.59 2.97 -25.75
CA SER A 250 4.41 3.44 -26.86
C SER A 250 4.72 2.29 -27.82
N LYS A 251 5.09 2.63 -29.06
CA LYS A 251 5.92 1.73 -29.87
C LYS A 251 7.27 1.51 -29.21
N LYS A 252 8.02 0.47 -29.61
CA LYS A 252 9.34 0.13 -29.03
C LYS A 252 10.33 1.31 -29.07
N ASN A 253 10.24 2.16 -30.11
CA ASN A 253 11.08 3.36 -30.24
C ASN A 253 10.85 4.41 -29.13
N GLY A 254 9.76 4.27 -28.36
CA GLY A 254 9.39 5.14 -27.25
C GLY A 254 8.91 6.54 -27.65
N LYS A 255 8.65 6.83 -28.94
CA LYS A 255 8.41 8.20 -29.43
C LYS A 255 6.95 8.55 -29.75
N GLU A 256 6.13 7.53 -29.96
CA GLU A 256 4.75 7.67 -30.41
C GLU A 256 3.90 6.60 -29.76
N ALA A 257 2.62 6.91 -29.57
CA ALA A 257 1.64 5.97 -29.07
C ALA A 257 1.42 4.82 -30.06
N ASP A 258 1.26 3.62 -29.52
CA ASP A 258 0.65 2.50 -30.21
C ASP A 258 -0.86 2.56 -29.94
N VAL A 259 -1.61 3.19 -30.84
CA VAL A 259 -3.05 3.41 -30.71
C VAL A 259 -3.87 2.12 -30.67
N SER A 260 -3.28 0.98 -31.06
CA SER A 260 -3.92 -0.34 -30.93
C SER A 260 -3.83 -0.91 -29.52
N LYS A 261 -2.97 -0.34 -28.66
CA LYS A 261 -2.71 -0.80 -27.29
C LYS A 261 -3.13 0.25 -26.28
N PHE A 262 -4.44 0.45 -26.18
CA PHE A 262 -5.05 1.32 -25.19
C PHE A 262 -5.17 0.61 -23.83
N GLU A 263 -4.83 1.35 -22.77
CA GLU A 263 -4.78 0.90 -21.38
C GLU A 263 -5.63 1.79 -20.45
N GLY A 264 -6.49 2.62 -21.04
CA GLY A 264 -7.45 3.44 -20.30
C GLY A 264 -6.86 4.70 -19.71
N TYR A 265 -7.69 5.74 -19.59
CA TYR A 265 -7.40 6.92 -18.78
C TYR A 265 -7.76 6.62 -17.33
N ARG A 266 -6.86 5.88 -16.66
CA ARG A 266 -7.10 5.19 -15.38
C ARG A 266 -7.62 6.09 -14.26
N GLN A 267 -7.28 7.37 -14.27
CA GLN A 267 -7.79 8.37 -13.32
C GLN A 267 -9.33 8.56 -13.41
N ASN A 268 -9.95 8.26 -14.55
CA ASN A 268 -11.41 8.37 -14.75
C ASN A 268 -12.12 7.01 -14.68
N MET A 269 -11.37 5.92 -14.55
CA MET A 269 -11.89 4.56 -14.40
C MET A 269 -12.28 4.23 -12.95
N ILE A 270 -12.11 5.17 -12.03
CA ILE A 270 -12.46 5.07 -10.61
C ILE A 270 -13.24 6.30 -10.15
N SER A 271 -13.96 6.16 -9.04
CA SER A 271 -14.72 7.22 -8.38
C SER A 271 -13.90 7.81 -7.24
N TRP A 272 -13.55 9.10 -7.37
CA TRP A 272 -12.75 9.87 -6.42
C TRP A 272 -12.71 11.35 -6.82
N ARG A 273 -12.29 12.24 -5.91
CA ARG A 273 -12.20 13.69 -6.11
C ARG A 273 -11.35 14.14 -7.31
N TYR A 274 -10.38 13.32 -7.71
CA TYR A 274 -9.40 13.67 -8.75
C TYR A 274 -9.78 13.20 -10.15
N ALA A 275 -10.94 12.55 -10.31
CA ALA A 275 -11.51 12.30 -11.63
C ALA A 275 -11.89 13.63 -12.29
N ASP A 276 -11.80 13.64 -13.61
CA ASP A 276 -12.21 14.79 -14.42
C ASP A 276 -13.74 14.88 -14.54
N GLU A 277 -14.23 16.08 -14.82
CA GLU A 277 -15.67 16.36 -14.89
C GLU A 277 -16.35 15.55 -16.02
N PRO A 278 -17.67 15.31 -15.92
CA PRO A 278 -18.42 14.63 -16.97
C PRO A 278 -18.20 15.24 -18.35
N ASN A 279 -18.14 14.39 -19.39
CA ASN A 279 -17.83 14.73 -20.79
C ASN A 279 -16.33 14.98 -21.08
N TRP A 280 -15.41 14.65 -20.18
CA TRP A 280 -13.98 14.67 -20.45
C TRP A 280 -13.60 13.86 -21.71
N GLU A 281 -14.37 12.81 -22.03
CA GLU A 281 -14.16 11.95 -23.20
C GLU A 281 -14.19 12.74 -24.52
N LYS A 282 -14.91 13.88 -24.57
CA LYS A 282 -14.96 14.77 -25.75
C LYS A 282 -13.62 15.46 -26.04
N GLN A 283 -12.65 15.35 -25.13
CA GLN A 283 -11.31 15.93 -25.26
C GLN A 283 -10.27 14.92 -25.75
N ILE A 284 -10.62 13.64 -25.90
CA ILE A 284 -9.72 12.60 -26.37
C ILE A 284 -9.20 12.94 -27.77
N GLY A 285 -7.88 12.86 -27.95
CA GLY A 285 -7.19 13.15 -29.20
C GLY A 285 -7.04 14.64 -29.53
N LYS A 286 -7.52 15.55 -28.67
CA LYS A 286 -7.28 17.00 -28.79
C LYS A 286 -6.06 17.41 -27.95
N PRO A 287 -5.44 18.56 -28.25
CA PRO A 287 -4.46 19.16 -27.34
C PRO A 287 -5.05 19.32 -25.95
N GLY A 288 -4.35 18.79 -24.95
CA GLY A 288 -4.92 18.61 -23.61
C GLY A 288 -4.38 17.39 -22.85
N PRO A 289 -5.02 17.05 -21.72
CA PRO A 289 -4.62 15.91 -20.88
C PRO A 289 -4.94 14.54 -21.48
N TYR A 290 -5.59 14.49 -22.64
CA TYR A 290 -5.99 13.27 -23.36
C TYR A 290 -5.43 13.22 -24.79
N ALA A 291 -4.37 13.99 -25.04
CA ALA A 291 -3.66 13.94 -26.32
C ALA A 291 -2.90 12.62 -26.48
N THR A 292 -2.81 12.15 -27.72
CA THR A 292 -2.09 10.91 -28.09
C THR A 292 -0.63 11.15 -28.47
N THR A 293 -0.16 12.39 -28.37
CA THR A 293 1.23 12.80 -28.66
C THR A 293 1.82 13.54 -27.47
N HIS A 294 3.15 13.54 -27.35
CA HIS A 294 3.85 14.30 -26.31
C HIS A 294 3.78 15.82 -26.49
N GLU A 295 3.65 16.28 -27.74
CA GLU A 295 3.62 17.70 -28.12
C GLU A 295 2.32 18.36 -27.72
N ASP A 296 1.20 17.68 -27.98
CA ASP A 296 -0.15 18.18 -27.69
C ASP A 296 -0.58 17.91 -26.25
N PHE A 297 0.16 17.07 -25.51
CA PHE A 297 -0.18 16.69 -24.16
C PHE A 297 0.11 17.78 -23.13
N SER A 298 -0.90 18.09 -22.32
CA SER A 298 -0.81 19.04 -21.21
C SER A 298 -1.27 18.42 -19.89
N GLU A 299 -0.46 18.58 -18.85
CA GLU A 299 -0.69 18.00 -17.52
C GLU A 299 -1.64 18.89 -16.70
N THR A 300 -2.86 19.04 -17.18
CA THR A 300 -3.91 19.94 -16.65
C THR A 300 -5.07 19.16 -16.07
N GLY A 301 -5.63 19.61 -14.95
CA GLY A 301 -6.75 18.95 -14.27
C GLY A 301 -6.38 18.44 -12.88
N LYS A 302 -7.40 18.06 -12.10
CA LYS A 302 -7.29 17.75 -10.67
C LYS A 302 -6.29 16.62 -10.40
N PHE A 303 -6.29 15.58 -11.25
CA PHE A 303 -5.34 14.48 -11.16
C PHE A 303 -3.89 14.97 -11.30
N TRP A 304 -3.58 15.75 -12.34
CA TRP A 304 -2.22 16.22 -12.59
C TRP A 304 -1.73 17.21 -11.55
N GLU A 305 -2.61 18.06 -11.02
CA GLU A 305 -2.30 18.94 -9.89
C GLU A 305 -1.90 18.14 -8.64
N ARG A 306 -2.63 17.06 -8.32
CA ARG A 306 -2.26 16.12 -7.26
C ARG A 306 -0.92 15.46 -7.54
N GLU A 307 -0.72 14.90 -8.74
CA GLU A 307 0.50 14.16 -9.12
C GLU A 307 1.77 15.03 -9.02
N LYS A 308 1.65 16.32 -9.32
CA LYS A 308 2.74 17.31 -9.19
C LYS A 308 2.91 17.83 -7.76
N GLY A 309 1.98 17.53 -6.86
CA GLY A 309 1.94 18.01 -5.49
C GLY A 309 3.05 17.42 -4.61
N LYS A 310 3.45 18.18 -3.59
CA LYS A 310 4.50 17.80 -2.63
C LYS A 310 4.15 16.52 -1.86
N LYS A 311 2.86 16.26 -1.64
CA LYS A 311 2.35 15.08 -0.95
C LYS A 311 2.58 13.81 -1.79
N GLU A 312 2.39 13.86 -3.10
CA GLU A 312 2.76 12.76 -4.00
C GLU A 312 4.27 12.55 -4.11
N GLU A 313 5.04 13.64 -4.14
CA GLU A 313 6.50 13.56 -4.07
C GLU A 313 6.95 12.82 -2.80
N TRP A 314 6.40 13.18 -1.63
CA TRP A 314 6.72 12.49 -0.38
C TRP A 314 6.31 11.02 -0.36
N ARG A 315 5.21 10.66 -1.01
CA ARG A 315 4.73 9.28 -1.10
C ARG A 315 5.60 8.40 -1.97
N ARG A 316 6.05 8.90 -3.12
CA ARG A 316 6.62 8.08 -4.21
C ARG A 316 8.02 8.45 -4.67
N GLU A 317 8.58 9.57 -4.21
CA GLU A 317 9.93 10.02 -4.59
C GLU A 317 10.85 10.17 -3.38
N GLY A 318 12.15 9.91 -3.57
CA GLY A 318 13.16 10.02 -2.51
C GLY A 318 12.84 9.20 -1.26
N GLY A 319 12.93 9.81 -0.08
CA GLY A 319 12.54 9.20 1.20
C GLY A 319 13.65 8.42 1.91
N LYS A 320 13.30 7.79 3.04
CA LYS A 320 14.25 7.13 3.98
C LYS A 320 14.98 5.92 3.42
N GLU A 321 14.51 5.38 2.29
CA GLU A 321 15.15 4.26 1.57
C GLU A 321 15.91 4.73 0.33
N GLY A 322 16.02 6.04 0.10
CA GLY A 322 16.73 6.67 -1.02
C GLY A 322 15.88 6.90 -2.26
N PHE A 323 14.81 6.14 -2.46
CA PHE A 323 13.83 6.31 -3.53
C PHE A 323 12.49 5.64 -3.17
N GLY A 324 11.42 5.95 -3.89
CA GLY A 324 10.09 5.38 -3.66
C GLY A 324 9.32 5.98 -2.48
N GLY A 325 9.85 7.05 -1.88
CA GLY A 325 9.17 7.86 -0.86
C GLY A 325 8.78 7.08 0.39
N ASP A 326 7.73 7.55 1.05
CA ASP A 326 7.16 6.85 2.20
C ASP A 326 6.56 5.50 1.82
N ASN A 327 6.03 5.32 0.60
CA ASN A 327 5.50 4.01 0.16
C ASN A 327 6.58 2.93 0.25
N HIS A 328 7.79 3.21 -0.22
CA HIS A 328 8.91 2.27 -0.09
C HIS A 328 9.32 2.08 1.36
N TYR A 329 9.37 3.14 2.16
CA TYR A 329 9.69 3.04 3.58
C TYR A 329 8.70 2.15 4.33
N VAL A 330 7.40 2.40 4.23
CA VAL A 330 6.38 1.62 4.94
C VAL A 330 6.41 0.16 4.51
N THR A 331 6.50 -0.09 3.19
CA THR A 331 6.56 -1.46 2.65
C THR A 331 7.77 -2.22 3.19
N LYS A 332 8.95 -1.62 3.11
CA LYS A 332 10.20 -2.27 3.53
C LYS A 332 10.31 -2.41 5.04
N GLU A 333 9.75 -1.48 5.79
CA GLU A 333 9.71 -1.58 7.24
C GLU A 333 8.81 -2.72 7.70
N LEU A 334 7.63 -2.90 7.11
CA LEU A 334 6.76 -4.05 7.40
C LEU A 334 7.46 -5.38 7.06
N MET A 335 8.18 -5.47 5.94
CA MET A 335 8.99 -6.66 5.61
C MET A 335 10.09 -6.91 6.65
N ARG A 336 10.76 -5.86 7.17
CA ARG A 336 11.74 -6.00 8.26
C ARG A 336 11.09 -6.52 9.53
N PHE A 337 9.88 -6.08 9.87
CA PHE A 337 9.14 -6.59 11.01
C PHE A 337 8.80 -8.07 10.86
N VAL A 338 8.42 -8.54 9.66
CA VAL A 338 8.22 -9.98 9.40
C VAL A 338 9.53 -10.77 9.53
N GLN A 339 10.62 -10.30 8.91
CA GLN A 339 11.96 -10.92 9.04
C GLN A 339 12.43 -11.01 10.49
N TYR A 340 12.07 -10.04 11.30
CA TYR A 340 12.45 -9.99 12.70
C TYR A 340 11.53 -10.83 13.59
N GLY A 341 10.22 -10.68 13.39
CA GLY A 341 9.19 -11.22 14.25
C GLY A 341 9.04 -12.73 14.13
N LEU A 342 9.18 -13.30 12.94
CA LEU A 342 9.10 -14.75 12.74
C LEU A 342 10.15 -15.50 13.60
N PRO A 343 11.45 -15.17 13.53
CA PRO A 343 12.46 -15.75 14.41
C PRO A 343 12.20 -15.53 15.89
N VAL A 344 11.72 -14.35 16.30
CA VAL A 344 11.49 -14.04 17.72
C VAL A 344 10.33 -14.85 18.29
N GLN A 345 9.26 -15.02 17.51
CA GLN A 345 8.04 -15.72 17.96
C GLN A 345 8.19 -17.24 17.89
N LEU A 346 8.88 -17.76 16.88
CA LEU A 346 9.05 -19.20 16.65
C LEU A 346 10.27 -19.79 17.35
N LYS A 347 11.04 -18.99 18.09
CA LYS A 347 12.23 -19.47 18.77
C LYS A 347 11.86 -20.45 19.88
N GLU A 348 12.08 -21.73 19.63
CA GLU A 348 12.14 -22.73 20.69
C GLU A 348 13.50 -22.67 21.41
N LYS A 349 13.49 -23.05 22.69
CA LYS A 349 14.71 -23.09 23.50
C LYS A 349 15.68 -24.11 22.88
N ASN A 350 16.83 -23.63 22.40
CA ASN A 350 17.92 -24.40 21.77
C ASN A 350 17.75 -24.80 20.28
N SER A 351 16.86 -24.15 19.53
CA SER A 351 16.75 -24.34 18.07
C SER A 351 17.42 -23.19 17.29
N PRO A 352 18.07 -23.44 16.13
CA PRO A 352 18.48 -22.36 15.23
C PRO A 352 17.26 -21.56 14.78
N TYR A 353 17.46 -20.26 14.51
CA TYR A 353 16.36 -19.44 13.98
C TYR A 353 15.82 -20.03 12.66
N PRO A 354 14.51 -19.87 12.40
CA PRO A 354 13.93 -20.31 11.12
C PRO A 354 14.70 -19.70 9.95
N GLU A 355 14.89 -20.49 8.88
CA GLU A 355 15.45 -19.98 7.62
C GLU A 355 14.51 -18.94 7.03
N LEU A 356 15.01 -17.77 6.65
CA LEU A 356 14.19 -16.70 6.07
C LEU A 356 14.62 -16.42 4.63
N GLY A 357 13.64 -16.12 3.78
CA GLY A 357 13.92 -15.54 2.47
C GLY A 357 14.44 -14.10 2.60
N PRO A 358 15.19 -13.58 1.63
CA PRO A 358 15.66 -12.21 1.66
C PRO A 358 14.51 -11.20 1.49
N ILE A 359 14.78 -9.93 1.80
CA ILE A 359 14.01 -8.82 1.24
C ILE A 359 14.58 -8.54 -0.15
N GLN A 360 13.79 -8.84 -1.18
CA GLN A 360 14.12 -8.68 -2.59
C GLN A 360 14.18 -7.20 -2.99
N LYS A 361 14.82 -6.95 -4.14
CA LYS A 361 14.72 -5.63 -4.77
C LYS A 361 13.27 -5.33 -5.15
N PRO A 362 12.84 -4.05 -5.13
CA PRO A 362 11.48 -3.71 -5.49
C PRO A 362 11.15 -3.98 -6.96
N TYR A 363 9.91 -4.36 -7.24
CA TYR A 363 9.31 -4.37 -8.56
C TYR A 363 8.80 -2.96 -8.90
N ILE A 364 9.21 -2.42 -10.05
CA ILE A 364 8.90 -1.03 -10.43
C ILE A 364 8.09 -1.03 -11.74
N SER A 365 6.88 -0.47 -11.71
CA SER A 365 6.00 -0.27 -12.87
C SER A 365 4.86 0.72 -12.53
N THR A 366 3.93 0.97 -13.47
CA THR A 366 2.74 1.85 -13.29
C THR A 366 1.57 1.16 -12.58
N TYR A 367 1.85 0.51 -11.45
CA TYR A 367 0.84 -0.17 -10.64
C TYR A 367 -0.26 0.77 -10.14
N SER A 368 -1.50 0.29 -10.16
CA SER A 368 -2.67 1.12 -9.89
C SER A 368 -2.81 1.49 -8.42
N LEU A 369 -2.58 0.55 -7.49
CA LEU A 369 -2.77 0.79 -6.06
C LEU A 369 -1.88 1.92 -5.52
N PRO A 370 -0.55 1.91 -5.74
CA PRO A 370 0.31 3.00 -5.25
C PRO A 370 0.01 4.36 -5.87
N THR A 371 -0.63 4.40 -7.04
CA THR A 371 -0.93 5.63 -7.80
C THR A 371 -2.30 6.21 -7.43
N TYR A 372 -3.34 5.39 -7.48
CA TYR A 372 -4.75 5.81 -7.45
C TYR A 372 -5.42 5.64 -6.08
N THR A 373 -4.68 5.20 -5.07
CA THR A 373 -5.10 5.33 -3.67
C THR A 373 -4.62 6.65 -3.10
N ASN A 374 -5.44 7.30 -2.27
CA ASN A 374 -5.07 8.52 -1.55
C ASN A 374 -4.61 8.20 -0.12
N ALA A 375 -3.52 7.43 0.00
CA ALA A 375 -3.00 6.88 1.26
C ALA A 375 -1.53 6.48 1.13
N LEU A 376 -0.79 6.28 2.23
CA LEU A 376 0.46 5.51 2.10
C LEU A 376 0.12 4.07 1.68
N CYS A 377 0.80 3.55 0.67
CA CYS A 377 0.55 2.21 0.15
C CYS A 377 1.75 1.31 0.46
N ALA A 378 1.55 0.36 1.36
CA ALA A 378 2.47 -0.74 1.61
C ALA A 378 2.09 -1.92 0.71
N PHE A 379 2.60 -1.95 -0.52
CA PHE A 379 2.35 -3.04 -1.46
C PHE A 379 3.46 -4.07 -1.35
N ILE A 380 3.13 -5.22 -0.74
CA ILE A 380 4.07 -6.28 -0.42
C ILE A 380 3.72 -7.55 -1.20
N GLU A 381 4.70 -8.02 -1.96
CA GLU A 381 4.80 -9.40 -2.39
C GLU A 381 5.35 -10.20 -1.22
N ILE A 382 4.47 -10.74 -0.38
CA ILE A 382 4.81 -11.24 0.98
C ILE A 382 5.51 -12.61 0.96
N GLY A 383 5.57 -13.25 -0.20
CA GLY A 383 6.21 -14.54 -0.39
C GLY A 383 6.04 -15.05 -1.82
N TYR A 384 6.51 -16.27 -2.07
CA TYR A 384 6.39 -16.92 -3.36
C TYR A 384 5.56 -18.21 -3.29
N VAL A 385 4.53 -18.33 -4.14
CA VAL A 385 3.53 -19.42 -4.07
C VAL A 385 4.14 -20.82 -4.24
N ASN A 386 5.23 -20.91 -5.00
CA ASN A 386 5.95 -22.16 -5.31
C ASN A 386 7.21 -22.36 -4.44
N ARG A 387 7.31 -21.64 -3.31
CA ARG A 387 8.39 -21.83 -2.31
C ARG A 387 7.79 -22.35 -1.01
N SER A 388 8.10 -23.61 -0.70
CA SER A 388 7.58 -24.31 0.49
C SER A 388 7.87 -23.57 1.79
N ARG A 389 9.06 -22.98 1.93
CA ARG A 389 9.42 -22.14 3.07
C ARG A 389 8.48 -20.94 3.22
N ASP A 390 8.27 -20.19 2.15
CA ASP A 390 7.42 -19.00 2.19
C ASP A 390 5.96 -19.41 2.48
N MET A 391 5.46 -20.46 1.83
CA MET A 391 4.12 -21.00 2.09
C MET A 391 3.96 -21.51 3.52
N LYS A 392 4.97 -22.14 4.11
CA LYS A 392 4.94 -22.53 5.53
C LYS A 392 4.66 -21.32 6.42
N TYR A 393 5.38 -20.21 6.23
CA TYR A 393 5.17 -19.02 7.06
C TYR A 393 3.83 -18.33 6.83
N LEU A 394 3.32 -18.38 5.60
CA LEU A 394 2.07 -17.72 5.25
C LEU A 394 0.82 -18.56 5.54
N THR A 395 0.98 -19.88 5.72
CA THR A 395 -0.14 -20.80 5.99
C THR A 395 -0.10 -21.39 7.40
N GLN A 396 1.04 -21.98 7.81
CA GLN A 396 1.19 -22.65 9.10
C GLN A 396 1.59 -21.67 10.21
N ASN A 397 2.48 -20.72 9.92
CA ASN A 397 2.90 -19.66 10.87
C ASN A 397 2.26 -18.30 10.56
N LYS A 398 1.01 -18.36 10.07
CA LYS A 398 0.24 -17.20 9.60
C LYS A 398 0.01 -16.19 10.71
N LYS A 399 -0.27 -16.65 11.93
CA LYS A 399 -0.49 -15.79 13.10
C LYS A 399 0.77 -14.99 13.42
N GLU A 400 1.94 -15.61 13.42
CA GLU A 400 3.21 -14.95 13.73
C GLU A 400 3.58 -13.92 12.64
N THR A 401 3.31 -14.24 11.38
CA THR A 401 3.45 -13.29 10.27
C THR A 401 2.50 -12.11 10.45
N ALA A 402 1.24 -12.36 10.80
CA ALA A 402 0.23 -11.32 10.99
C ALA A 402 0.53 -10.42 12.20
N ILE A 403 1.00 -10.98 13.32
CA ILE A 403 1.48 -10.22 14.49
C ILE A 403 2.63 -9.31 14.06
N SER A 404 3.60 -9.83 13.30
CA SER A 404 4.73 -9.04 12.82
C SER A 404 4.29 -7.86 11.97
N LEU A 405 3.35 -8.07 11.05
CA LEU A 405 2.77 -6.99 10.23
C LEU A 405 2.04 -5.96 11.10
N ALA A 406 1.20 -6.39 12.04
CA ALA A 406 0.42 -5.49 12.90
C ALA A 406 1.31 -4.65 13.85
N VAL A 407 2.35 -5.25 14.44
CA VAL A 407 3.35 -4.53 15.24
C VAL A 407 4.16 -3.56 14.37
N GLY A 408 4.48 -3.96 13.14
CA GLY A 408 5.10 -3.07 12.15
C GLY A 408 4.22 -1.87 11.83
N ILE A 409 2.92 -2.07 11.62
CA ILE A 409 1.95 -0.98 11.41
C ILE A 409 1.96 -0.04 12.63
N TYR A 410 1.88 -0.58 13.85
CA TYR A 410 1.98 0.23 15.07
C TYR A 410 3.24 1.11 15.09
N SER A 411 4.40 0.52 14.80
CA SER A 411 5.68 1.22 14.72
C SER A 411 5.68 2.35 13.67
N LEU A 412 4.98 2.19 12.55
CA LEU A 412 4.86 3.25 11.55
C LEU A 412 4.08 4.47 12.05
N PHE A 413 3.11 4.28 12.96
CA PHE A 413 2.28 5.37 13.50
C PHE A 413 2.93 6.06 14.69
N VAL A 414 3.43 5.30 15.66
CA VAL A 414 3.91 5.89 16.93
C VAL A 414 5.39 5.63 17.22
N GLY A 415 6.04 4.80 16.40
CA GLY A 415 7.42 4.37 16.62
C GLY A 415 7.52 3.22 17.61
N LEU A 416 8.64 2.50 17.56
CA LEU A 416 8.92 1.40 18.47
C LEU A 416 10.43 1.31 18.71
N ASP A 417 10.87 1.27 19.97
CA ASP A 417 12.27 0.98 20.28
C ASP A 417 12.50 -0.53 20.21
N VAL A 418 12.92 -1.00 19.04
CA VAL A 418 13.05 -2.43 18.72
C VAL A 418 14.31 -3.02 19.36
N LYS A 419 14.18 -4.21 19.96
CA LYS A 419 15.32 -4.99 20.47
C LYS A 419 16.20 -5.40 19.28
N LYS A 420 17.46 -4.97 19.26
CA LYS A 420 18.38 -5.37 18.18
C LYS A 420 18.76 -6.84 18.32
N ASN A 421 18.72 -7.58 17.22
CA ASN A 421 19.22 -8.94 17.12
C ASN A 421 20.30 -9.00 16.04
N VAL A 422 21.56 -9.06 16.45
CA VAL A 422 22.73 -9.05 15.55
C VAL A 422 22.83 -10.29 14.66
N ASN A 423 22.13 -11.37 15.02
CA ASN A 423 22.13 -12.63 14.27
C ASN A 423 21.09 -12.63 13.14
N LEU A 424 20.27 -11.58 13.01
CA LEU A 424 19.27 -11.46 11.95
C LEU A 424 19.74 -10.50 10.85
N PRO A 425 19.54 -10.84 9.57
CA PRO A 425 19.98 -10.02 8.45
C PRO A 425 19.26 -8.67 8.39
N TYR A 426 18.02 -8.61 8.90
CA TYR A 426 17.20 -7.41 8.90
C TYR A 426 16.69 -7.12 10.30
N ASN A 427 17.02 -5.92 10.78
CA ASN A 427 16.42 -5.36 11.98
C ASN A 427 15.49 -4.21 11.57
N PRO A 428 14.26 -4.13 12.11
CA PRO A 428 13.39 -2.99 11.87
C PRO A 428 14.03 -1.70 12.39
N LYS A 429 13.76 -0.59 11.69
CA LYS A 429 14.24 0.74 12.09
C LYS A 429 13.43 1.29 13.27
N GLY A 430 12.16 0.91 13.41
CA GLY A 430 11.31 1.33 14.53
C GLY A 430 10.86 2.80 14.46
N LYS A 431 11.08 3.48 13.33
CA LYS A 431 10.81 4.93 13.21
C LYS A 431 9.42 5.19 12.67
N LYS A 432 8.65 6.06 13.33
CA LYS A 432 7.37 6.52 12.77
C LYS A 432 7.55 7.25 11.44
N VAL A 433 6.50 7.20 10.61
CA VAL A 433 6.32 8.11 9.48
C VAL A 433 6.07 9.52 10.02
N ASN A 434 6.48 10.54 9.25
CA ASN A 434 6.07 11.91 9.51
C ASN A 434 4.65 12.07 8.94
N TRP A 435 3.64 11.72 9.74
CA TRP A 435 2.24 11.80 9.34
C TRP A 435 1.76 13.25 9.27
N GLU A 436 2.34 14.10 10.09
CA GLU A 436 1.98 15.50 10.26
C GLU A 436 2.13 16.29 8.94
N ARG A 437 3.07 15.90 8.07
CA ARG A 437 3.23 16.53 6.75
C ARG A 437 2.07 16.28 5.78
N TYR A 438 1.27 15.24 6.02
CA TYR A 438 0.13 14.94 5.15
C TYR A 438 -1.11 15.77 5.48
N GLU A 439 -1.20 16.39 6.66
CA GLU A 439 -2.35 17.24 7.04
C GLU A 439 -3.69 16.51 6.75
N THR A 440 -4.63 17.16 6.05
CA THR A 440 -5.93 16.60 5.61
C THR A 440 -5.86 15.78 4.32
N TYR A 441 -4.66 15.50 3.78
CA TYR A 441 -4.50 14.91 2.45
C TYR A 441 -5.32 13.65 2.24
N PHE A 442 -5.33 12.77 3.24
CA PHE A 442 -6.06 11.50 3.18
C PHE A 442 -7.57 11.66 3.41
N ASP A 443 -8.02 12.83 3.88
CA ASP A 443 -9.44 13.14 4.06
C ASP A 443 -10.08 13.75 2.80
N ASP A 444 -9.25 14.35 1.94
CA ASP A 444 -9.58 15.04 0.70
C ASP A 444 -9.79 14.08 -0.49
N VAL A 445 -10.72 13.12 -0.40
CA VAL A 445 -10.84 11.99 -1.35
C VAL A 445 -12.16 11.87 -2.11
N LEU A 446 -13.21 12.56 -1.65
CA LEU A 446 -14.53 12.60 -2.29
C LEU A 446 -14.83 14.01 -2.79
#